data_AF-A0AA41W451-F1
#
_entry.id   AF-A0AA41W451-F1
#
_cell.length_a   1.000
_cell.length_b   1.000
_cell.length_c   1.000
_cell.angle_alpha   90.00
_cell.angle_beta   90.00
_cell.angle_gamma   90.00
#
_symmetry.space_group_name_H-M   'P 1'
#
loop_
_entity.id
_entity.type
_entity.pdbx_description
1 polymer ?
#
loop_
_entity_poly.entity_id
_entity_poly.type
_entity_poly.pdbx_seq_one_letter_code
_entity_poly.pdbx_strand_id
1 'polypeptide(L)'
;MKLLADKTGEQFLNILEQDDDALVVQFISSEGLPIGQPFKDSLSGLLLVGWTHRTTSTAIGLHRFKQGCLEDAHASFALHQLFPLGRKVKLPSGDVAQIASYANTHADGYYMYLRMNAGQQISRVKITPDWVLLPSNKRLGLPYYPAPKSQAEIDIIDEFDAWSGGF
;
A
#
# COMPACT_ATOMS: atom_id res chain seq x y z
N MET A 1 9.61 12.11 4.67
CA MET A 1 8.16 12.34 4.71
C MET A 1 7.62 11.86 6.04
N LYS A 2 6.90 12.71 6.79
CA LYS A 2 6.28 12.35 8.07
C LYS A 2 4.79 12.11 7.84
N LEU A 3 4.29 10.95 8.25
CA LEU A 3 2.94 10.50 7.92
C LEU A 3 2.14 10.13 9.15
N LEU A 4 0.84 10.40 9.06
CA LEU A 4 -0.19 9.79 9.89
C LEU A 4 -1.10 8.92 9.00
N ALA A 5 -1.58 7.81 9.53
CA ALA A 5 -2.66 7.03 8.94
C ALA A 5 -3.83 6.94 9.92
N ASP A 6 -5.05 6.92 9.39
CA ASP A 6 -6.23 6.75 10.21
C ASP A 6 -6.30 5.33 10.80
N LYS A 7 -7.24 5.12 11.72
CA LYS A 7 -7.41 3.85 12.43
C LYS A 7 -7.67 2.65 11.50
N THR A 8 -8.18 2.88 10.30
CA THR A 8 -8.42 1.84 9.29
C THR A 8 -7.20 1.61 8.40
N GLY A 9 -6.26 2.56 8.35
CA GLY A 9 -5.10 2.53 7.46
C GLY A 9 -5.43 2.84 6.01
N GLU A 10 -6.61 3.40 5.74
CA GLU A 10 -7.08 3.72 4.39
C GLU A 10 -6.79 5.17 4.00
N GLN A 11 -6.72 6.07 4.98
CA GLN A 11 -6.43 7.48 4.76
C GLN A 11 -5.07 7.85 5.32
N PHE A 12 -4.41 8.78 4.63
CA PHE A 12 -3.09 9.25 5.00
C PHE A 12 -3.06 10.78 5.07
N LEU A 13 -2.40 11.30 6.10
CA LEU A 13 -2.07 12.71 6.26
C LEU A 13 -0.55 12.87 6.19
N ASN A 14 -0.10 13.73 5.29
CA ASN A 14 1.27 14.21 5.28
C ASN A 14 1.40 15.39 6.24
N ILE A 15 2.37 15.31 7.16
CA ILE A 15 2.73 16.41 8.03
C ILE A 15 3.68 17.32 7.25
N LEU A 16 3.20 18.52 6.92
CA LEU A 16 3.96 19.55 6.19
C LEU A 16 4.80 20.37 7.16
N GLU A 17 4.20 20.79 8.27
CA GLU A 17 4.85 21.54 9.34
C GLU A 17 4.45 20.96 10.69
N GLN A 18 5.37 21.00 11.65
CA GLN A 18 5.14 20.58 13.03
C GLN A 18 5.88 21.51 13.96
N ASP A 19 5.14 22.14 14.86
CA ASP A 19 5.65 22.94 15.97
C ASP A 19 5.04 22.42 17.27
N ASP A 20 5.81 21.59 17.98
CA ASP A 20 5.38 20.83 19.15
C ASP A 20 4.09 20.02 18.86
N ASP A 21 2.97 20.42 19.45
CA ASP A 21 1.66 19.79 19.23
C ASP A 21 0.92 20.38 18.02
N ALA A 22 1.25 21.58 17.55
CA ALA A 22 0.60 22.20 16.40
C ALA A 22 1.13 21.63 15.08
N LEU A 23 0.22 21.21 14.20
CA LEU A 23 0.52 20.62 12.91
C LEU A 23 -0.13 21.40 11.77
N VAL A 24 0.56 21.44 10.63
CA VAL A 24 -0.05 21.68 9.31
C VAL A 24 0.01 20.37 8.56
N VAL A 25 -1.16 19.80 8.25
CA VAL A 25 -1.30 18.49 7.59
C VAL A 25 -2.10 18.61 6.30
N GLN A 26 -1.91 17.65 5.40
CA GLN A 26 -2.69 17.54 4.17
C GLN A 26 -2.99 16.09 3.85
N PHE A 27 -4.20 15.79 3.39
CA PHE A 27 -4.53 14.46 2.90
C PHE A 27 -3.67 14.11 1.71
N ILE A 28 -3.34 12.83 1.58
CA ILE A 28 -2.66 12.32 0.40
C ILE A 28 -3.30 11.02 -0.08
N SER A 29 -3.18 10.74 -1.37
CA SER A 29 -3.55 9.45 -1.92
C SER A 29 -2.57 8.34 -1.48
N SER A 30 -2.95 7.09 -1.71
CA SER A 30 -2.06 5.93 -1.57
C SER A 30 -0.79 6.05 -2.43
N GLU A 31 -0.81 6.90 -3.46
CA GLU A 31 0.31 7.19 -4.37
C GLU A 31 1.19 8.36 -3.92
N GLY A 32 0.89 8.92 -2.75
CA GLY A 32 1.59 10.05 -2.17
C GLY A 32 1.26 11.39 -2.82
N LEU A 33 0.16 11.49 -3.57
CA LEU A 33 -0.27 12.76 -4.19
C LEU A 33 -1.14 13.56 -3.23
N PRO A 34 -0.94 14.88 -3.10
CA PRO A 34 -1.76 15.72 -2.23
C PRO A 34 -3.23 15.75 -2.67
N ILE A 35 -4.14 15.66 -1.70
CA ILE A 35 -5.59 15.74 -1.86
C ILE A 35 -6.11 16.91 -1.03
N GLY A 36 -6.86 17.81 -1.66
CA GLY A 36 -7.45 18.96 -0.98
C GLY A 36 -6.42 20.01 -0.54
N GLN A 37 -6.84 20.92 0.34
CA GLN A 37 -5.99 21.98 0.88
C GLN A 37 -5.36 21.56 2.21
N PRO A 38 -4.14 22.03 2.53
CA PRO A 38 -3.58 21.88 3.87
C PRO A 38 -4.46 22.50 4.94
N PHE A 39 -4.49 21.89 6.12
CA PHE A 39 -5.23 22.39 7.27
C PHE A 39 -4.40 22.27 8.55
N LYS A 40 -4.78 23.06 9.56
CA LYS A 40 -4.13 23.05 10.88
C LYS A 40 -4.86 22.13 11.83
N ASP A 41 -4.12 21.35 12.60
CA ASP A 41 -4.65 20.51 13.66
C ASP A 41 -3.60 20.33 14.77
N SER A 42 -3.93 19.55 15.79
CA SER A 42 -3.02 19.15 16.86
C SER A 42 -2.63 17.68 16.71
N LEU A 43 -1.37 17.34 17.03
CA LEU A 43 -0.93 15.95 17.05
C LEU A 43 -1.75 15.15 18.07
N SER A 44 -1.92 15.69 19.26
CA SER A 44 -2.71 15.08 20.33
C SER A 44 -4.16 14.84 19.92
N GLY A 45 -4.80 15.81 19.25
CA GLY A 45 -6.16 15.67 18.75
C GLY A 45 -6.29 14.60 17.67
N LEU A 46 -5.35 14.56 16.72
CA LEU A 46 -5.33 13.53 15.68
C LEU A 46 -5.12 12.13 16.28
N LEU A 47 -4.19 11.97 17.24
CA LEU A 47 -3.97 10.70 17.91
C LEU A 47 -5.23 10.24 18.68
N LEU A 48 -5.94 11.16 19.34
CA LEU A 48 -7.17 10.86 20.09
C LEU A 48 -8.28 10.29 19.19
N VAL A 49 -8.43 10.81 17.98
CA VAL A 49 -9.45 10.33 17.03
C VAL A 49 -8.98 9.12 16.20
N GLY A 50 -7.82 8.55 16.55
CA GLY A 50 -7.33 7.29 16.04
C GLY A 50 -6.36 7.40 14.87
N TRP A 51 -5.77 8.58 14.62
CA TRP A 51 -4.61 8.67 13.74
C TRP A 51 -3.37 8.10 14.43
N THR A 52 -2.44 7.54 13.65
CA THR A 52 -1.20 6.96 14.18
C THR A 52 -0.02 7.31 13.28
N HIS A 53 1.16 7.49 13.88
CA HIS A 53 2.39 7.67 13.11
C HIS A 53 2.67 6.45 12.24
N ARG A 54 2.99 6.70 10.97
CA ARG A 54 3.43 5.66 10.03
C ARG A 54 4.79 5.98 9.45
N THR A 55 5.72 5.05 9.65
CA THR A 55 7.03 5.02 8.98
C THR A 55 7.01 4.19 7.69
N THR A 56 6.01 3.31 7.51
CA THR A 56 5.93 2.32 6.43
C THR A 56 4.57 2.35 5.73
N SER A 57 4.31 3.40 4.94
CA SER A 57 3.11 3.45 4.09
C SER A 57 3.45 3.15 2.63
N THR A 58 2.46 2.64 1.89
CA THR A 58 2.51 2.53 0.42
C THR A 58 2.89 3.88 -0.21
N ALA A 59 2.42 4.99 0.34
CA ALA A 59 2.79 6.34 -0.11
C ALA A 59 4.29 6.64 0.04
N ILE A 60 4.94 6.22 1.14
CA ILE A 60 6.39 6.39 1.33
C ILE A 60 7.17 5.59 0.28
N GLY A 61 6.80 4.33 0.06
CA GLY A 61 7.49 3.50 -0.92
C GLY A 61 7.35 4.03 -2.34
N LEU A 62 6.16 4.50 -2.73
CA LEU A 62 5.95 5.12 -4.05
C LEU A 62 6.66 6.46 -4.19
N HIS A 63 6.72 7.26 -3.14
CA HIS A 63 7.49 8.50 -3.14
C HIS A 63 8.98 8.21 -3.35
N ARG A 64 9.55 7.23 -2.63
CA ARG A 64 10.94 6.78 -2.82
C ARG A 64 11.17 6.26 -4.24
N PHE A 65 10.24 5.48 -4.78
CA PHE A 65 10.31 5.00 -6.15
C PHE A 65 10.33 6.15 -7.18
N LYS A 66 9.47 7.15 -7.00
CA LYS A 66 9.44 8.39 -7.83
C LYS A 66 10.73 9.21 -7.73
N GLN A 67 11.47 9.10 -6.61
CA GLN A 67 12.77 9.73 -6.43
C GLN A 67 13.94 8.93 -7.02
N GLY A 68 13.67 7.78 -7.65
CA GLY A 68 14.70 6.92 -8.24
C GLY A 68 15.33 5.94 -7.25
N CYS A 69 14.72 5.67 -6.10
CA CYS A 69 15.14 4.57 -5.22
C CYS A 69 14.68 3.24 -5.82
N LEU A 70 15.63 2.47 -6.35
CA LEU A 70 15.37 1.24 -7.13
C LEU A 70 15.65 -0.06 -6.36
N GLU A 71 16.26 0.03 -5.17
CA GLU A 71 16.64 -1.09 -4.30
C GLU A 71 16.17 -0.90 -2.85
N ASP A 72 14.96 -0.35 -2.67
CA ASP A 72 14.37 -0.09 -1.36
C ASP A 72 13.23 -1.08 -1.03
N ALA A 73 13.26 -1.68 0.17
CA ALA A 73 12.26 -2.66 0.59
C ALA A 73 10.86 -2.03 0.75
N HIS A 74 10.77 -0.77 1.17
CA HIS A 74 9.49 -0.05 1.27
C HIS A 74 8.93 0.28 -0.10
N ALA A 75 9.77 0.65 -1.07
CA ALA A 75 9.36 0.86 -2.45
C ALA A 75 8.85 -0.44 -3.10
N SER A 76 9.57 -1.57 -2.93
CA SER A 76 9.12 -2.89 -3.38
C SER A 76 7.76 -3.26 -2.79
N PHE A 77 7.61 -3.12 -1.47
CA PHE A 77 6.36 -3.41 -0.77
C PHE A 77 5.21 -2.51 -1.24
N ALA A 78 5.46 -1.21 -1.39
CA ALA A 78 4.46 -0.27 -1.87
C ALA A 78 3.99 -0.59 -3.29
N LEU A 79 4.90 -0.95 -4.19
CA LEU A 79 4.56 -1.35 -5.55
C LEU A 79 3.69 -2.61 -5.55
N HIS A 80 3.96 -3.58 -4.67
CA HIS A 80 3.10 -4.76 -4.50
C HIS A 80 1.69 -4.42 -4.02
N GLN A 81 1.56 -3.47 -3.09
CA GLN A 81 0.26 -3.03 -2.59
C GLN A 81 -0.52 -2.24 -3.64
N LEU A 82 0.19 -1.42 -4.42
CA LEU A 82 -0.42 -0.59 -5.46
C LEU A 82 -0.86 -1.43 -6.67
N PHE A 83 -0.04 -2.39 -7.11
CA PHE A 83 -0.23 -3.14 -8.35
C PHE A 83 -0.67 -4.61 -8.13
N PRO A 84 -1.80 -4.90 -7.44
CA PRO A 84 -2.16 -6.25 -7.07
C PRO A 84 -2.30 -7.18 -8.29
N LEU A 85 -1.99 -8.46 -8.08
CA LEU A 85 -2.08 -9.48 -9.11
C LEU A 85 -3.48 -9.51 -9.75
N GLY A 86 -3.52 -9.76 -11.05
CA GLY A 86 -4.74 -9.80 -11.84
C GLY A 86 -5.33 -8.43 -12.19
N ARG A 87 -4.79 -7.32 -11.67
CA ARG A 87 -5.26 -5.97 -12.02
C ARG A 87 -4.79 -5.55 -13.40
N LYS A 88 -5.59 -4.72 -14.07
CA LYS A 88 -5.23 -4.12 -15.36
C LYS A 88 -4.48 -2.81 -15.13
N VAL A 89 -3.38 -2.62 -15.86
CA VAL A 89 -2.58 -1.41 -15.90
C VAL A 89 -2.51 -0.88 -17.32
N LYS A 90 -2.49 0.44 -17.45
CA LYS A 90 -2.15 1.14 -18.69
C LYS A 90 -0.66 1.50 -18.64
N LEU A 91 0.08 0.98 -19.62
CA LEU A 91 1.50 1.21 -19.77
C LEU A 91 1.79 2.60 -20.35
N PRO A 92 3.01 3.13 -20.21
CA PRO A 92 3.42 4.38 -20.84
C PRO A 92 3.27 4.37 -22.37
N SER A 93 3.37 3.18 -23.00
CA SER A 93 3.09 3.00 -24.42
C SER A 93 1.63 3.25 -24.80
N GLY A 94 0.72 3.27 -23.82
CA GLY A 94 -0.73 3.34 -24.01
C GLY A 94 -1.42 1.98 -23.94
N ASP A 95 -0.67 0.87 -23.99
CA ASP A 95 -1.22 -0.49 -23.97
C ASP A 95 -1.85 -0.84 -22.63
N VAL A 96 -2.87 -1.70 -22.66
CA VAL A 96 -3.49 -2.24 -21.45
C VAL A 96 -3.05 -3.68 -21.25
N ALA A 97 -2.54 -3.96 -20.05
CA ALA A 97 -2.01 -5.27 -19.69
C ALA A 97 -2.54 -5.73 -18.34
N GLN A 98 -2.54 -7.04 -18.11
CA GLN A 98 -2.91 -7.63 -16.82
C GLN A 98 -1.66 -8.05 -16.04
N ILE A 99 -1.60 -7.71 -14.77
CA ILE A 99 -0.51 -8.08 -13.87
C ILE A 99 -0.57 -9.57 -13.58
N ALA A 100 0.48 -10.32 -13.93
CA ALA A 100 0.55 -11.77 -13.75
C ALA A 100 1.41 -12.16 -12.53
N SER A 101 2.59 -11.57 -12.39
CA SER A 101 3.44 -11.72 -11.20
C SER A 101 4.47 -10.60 -11.08
N TYR A 102 5.23 -10.61 -9.99
CA TYR A 102 6.32 -9.68 -9.74
C TYR A 102 7.69 -10.34 -9.97
N ALA A 103 8.70 -9.52 -10.24
CA ALA A 103 10.10 -9.88 -10.38
C ALA A 103 10.95 -8.84 -9.64
N ASN A 104 10.89 -8.83 -8.31
CA ASN A 104 11.41 -7.74 -7.49
C ASN A 104 12.81 -8.00 -6.90
N THR A 105 13.69 -8.63 -7.67
CA THR A 105 15.07 -8.95 -7.24
C THR A 105 16.09 -8.48 -8.28
N HIS A 106 16.05 -7.19 -8.63
CA HIS A 106 16.97 -6.63 -9.61
C HIS A 106 17.57 -5.32 -9.09
N ALA A 107 18.88 -5.18 -9.26
CA ALA A 107 19.65 -4.05 -8.75
C ALA A 107 19.32 -2.73 -9.47
N ASP A 108 18.85 -2.85 -10.71
CA ASP A 108 18.55 -1.72 -11.57
C ASP A 108 17.07 -1.34 -11.54
N GLY A 109 16.24 -1.94 -10.69
CA GLY A 109 14.85 -1.54 -10.48
C GLY A 109 13.86 -2.68 -10.32
N TYR A 110 12.58 -2.32 -10.31
CA TYR A 110 11.48 -3.25 -10.08
C TYR A 110 10.90 -3.72 -11.41
N TYR A 111 10.63 -5.02 -11.51
CA TYR A 111 10.09 -5.63 -12.73
C TYR A 111 8.79 -6.38 -12.44
N MET A 112 7.94 -6.45 -13.45
CA MET A 112 6.68 -7.19 -13.40
C MET A 112 6.51 -8.03 -14.64
N TYR A 113 5.82 -9.14 -14.48
CA TYR A 113 5.35 -9.97 -15.57
C TYR A 113 3.91 -9.58 -15.91
N LEU A 114 3.70 -9.18 -17.16
CA LEU A 114 2.41 -8.73 -17.66
C LEU A 114 1.90 -9.65 -18.76
N ARG A 115 0.59 -9.93 -18.71
CA ARG A 115 -0.15 -10.59 -19.77
C ARG A 115 -0.75 -9.53 -20.69
N MET A 116 -0.28 -9.49 -21.93
CA MET A 116 -0.69 -8.52 -22.95
C MET A 116 -1.87 -9.07 -23.76
N ASN A 117 -3.00 -8.37 -23.77
CA ASN A 117 -4.26 -8.80 -24.42
C ASN A 117 -4.70 -10.24 -24.04
N ALA A 118 -5.81 -10.73 -24.58
CA ALA A 118 -6.43 -12.02 -24.20
C ALA A 118 -5.60 -13.28 -24.58
N GLY A 119 -4.28 -13.17 -24.68
CA GLY A 119 -3.34 -14.24 -24.97
C GLY A 119 -2.53 -14.71 -23.75
N GLN A 120 -1.92 -15.89 -23.87
CA GLN A 120 -1.05 -16.50 -22.85
C GLN A 120 0.36 -15.89 -22.77
N GLN A 121 0.70 -14.92 -23.63
CA GLN A 121 2.05 -14.38 -23.68
C GLN A 121 2.32 -13.46 -22.48
N ILE A 122 3.29 -13.87 -21.67
CA ILE A 122 3.77 -13.13 -20.51
C ILE A 122 5.07 -12.43 -20.89
N SER A 123 5.14 -11.13 -20.63
CA SER A 123 6.32 -10.30 -20.88
C SER A 123 6.83 -9.70 -19.59
N ARG A 124 8.15 -9.72 -19.38
CA ARG A 124 8.79 -9.01 -18.27
C ARG A 124 9.01 -7.56 -18.68
N VAL A 125 8.52 -6.63 -17.88
CA VAL A 125 8.70 -5.19 -18.09
C VAL A 125 9.20 -4.54 -16.82
N LYS A 126 10.00 -3.48 -16.98
CA LYS A 126 10.45 -2.65 -15.87
C LYS A 126 9.32 -1.70 -15.47
N ILE A 127 9.01 -1.64 -14.18
CA ILE A 127 8.02 -0.70 -13.66
C ILE A 127 8.60 0.71 -13.82
N THR A 128 7.78 1.65 -14.30
CA THR A 128 8.10 3.08 -14.28
C THR A 128 7.03 3.84 -13.47
N PRO A 129 7.36 5.02 -12.93
CA PRO A 129 6.42 5.81 -12.14
C PRO A 129 5.15 6.24 -12.89
N ASP A 130 5.16 6.18 -14.23
CA ASP A 130 4.10 6.72 -15.10
C ASP A 130 3.00 5.71 -15.43
N TRP A 131 3.04 4.52 -14.82
CA TRP A 131 2.01 3.51 -15.01
C TRP A 131 0.70 3.95 -14.36
N VAL A 132 -0.41 3.72 -15.05
CA VAL A 132 -1.75 4.09 -14.54
C VAL A 132 -2.56 2.83 -14.28
N LEU A 133 -3.03 2.67 -13.05
CA LEU A 133 -3.97 1.60 -12.70
C LEU A 133 -5.34 1.89 -13.30
N LEU A 134 -5.91 0.88 -13.97
CA LEU A 134 -7.28 0.99 -14.42
C LEU A 134 -8.25 0.61 -13.29
N PRO A 135 -9.44 1.24 -13.25
CA PRO A 135 -10.49 0.85 -12.31
C PRO A 135 -10.89 -0.61 -12.55
N SER A 136 -11.11 -1.34 -11.45
CA SER A 136 -11.58 -2.73 -11.48
C SER A 136 -12.93 -2.81 -10.80
N ASN A 137 -13.91 -3.40 -11.49
CA ASN A 137 -15.22 -3.69 -10.91
C ASN A 137 -15.18 -4.90 -9.96
N LYS A 138 -14.06 -5.64 -9.95
CA LYS A 138 -13.77 -6.70 -8.99
C LYS A 138 -12.91 -6.13 -7.87
N ARG A 139 -13.40 -6.20 -6.62
CA ARG A 139 -12.57 -6.01 -5.42
C ARG A 139 -11.51 -7.10 -5.43
N LEU A 140 -10.29 -6.76 -5.84
CA LEU A 140 -9.16 -7.66 -5.70
C LEU A 140 -8.75 -7.56 -4.23
N GLY A 141 -9.24 -8.51 -3.43
CA GLY A 141 -8.72 -8.70 -2.09
C GLY A 141 -7.21 -8.93 -2.18
N LEU A 142 -6.45 -8.35 -1.26
CA LEU A 142 -5.09 -8.80 -1.01
C LEU A 142 -5.15 -10.33 -0.83
N PRO A 143 -4.25 -11.12 -1.43
CA PRO A 143 -4.16 -12.54 -1.09
C PRO A 143 -3.66 -12.64 0.36
N TYR A 144 -4.54 -12.47 1.32
CA TYR A 144 -4.37 -12.96 2.68
C TYR A 144 -4.97 -14.36 2.70
N TYR A 145 -4.13 -15.35 2.42
CA TYR A 145 -4.39 -16.72 2.82
C TYR A 145 -3.72 -16.91 4.18
N PRO A 146 -4.41 -16.75 5.32
CA PRO A 146 -3.87 -17.32 6.54
C PRO A 146 -3.72 -18.82 6.27
N ALA A 147 -2.62 -19.43 6.75
CA ALA A 147 -2.54 -20.87 6.80
C ALA A 147 -3.83 -21.40 7.48
N PRO A 148 -4.39 -22.55 7.06
CA PRO A 148 -5.44 -23.18 7.83
C PRO A 148 -4.99 -23.23 9.29
N LYS A 149 -5.81 -22.73 10.22
CA LYS A 149 -5.47 -22.74 11.64
C LYS A 149 -5.03 -24.15 12.00
N SER A 150 -3.84 -24.27 12.57
CA SER A 150 -3.41 -25.53 13.16
C SER A 150 -4.33 -25.89 14.32
N GLN A 151 -4.41 -27.19 14.64
CA GLN A 151 -5.20 -27.62 15.79
C GLN A 151 -4.76 -26.91 17.08
N ALA A 152 -3.46 -26.66 17.24
CA ALA A 152 -2.92 -25.91 18.37
C ALA A 152 -3.43 -24.47 18.45
N GLU A 153 -3.60 -23.78 17.31
CA GLU A 153 -4.17 -22.43 17.29
C GLU A 153 -5.66 -22.43 17.60
N ILE A 154 -6.38 -23.47 17.19
CA ILE A 154 -7.79 -23.65 17.55
C ILE A 154 -7.92 -23.92 19.05
N ASP A 155 -7.08 -24.80 19.60
CA ASP A 155 -7.09 -25.16 21.01
C ASP A 155 -6.78 -23.95 21.91
N ILE A 156 -5.84 -23.07 21.52
CA ILE A 156 -5.53 -21.83 22.25
C ILE A 156 -6.71 -20.84 22.22
N ILE A 157 -7.41 -20.75 21.09
CA ILE A 157 -8.59 -19.87 20.95
C ILE A 157 -9.73 -20.42 21.80
N ASP A 158 -9.99 -21.73 21.76
CA ASP A 158 -11.03 -22.38 22.56
C ASP A 158 -10.70 -22.32 24.06
N GLU A 159 -9.43 -22.44 24.45
CA GLU A 159 -8.97 -22.25 25.82
C GLU A 159 -9.17 -20.81 26.29
N PHE A 160 -8.88 -19.82 25.43
CA PHE A 160 -9.11 -18.41 25.72
C PHE A 160 -10.61 -18.06 25.77
N ASP A 161 -11.43 -18.63 24.89
CA ASP A 161 -12.89 -18.44 24.86
C ASP A 161 -13.56 -19.14 26.05
N ALA A 162 -13.06 -20.30 26.49
CA ALA A 162 -13.49 -20.97 27.71
C ALA A 162 -13.04 -20.22 28.98
N TRP A 163 -11.83 -19.63 28.98
CA TRP A 163 -11.35 -18.77 30.06
C TRP A 163 -12.12 -17.44 30.13
N SER A 164 -12.46 -16.86 28.99
CA SER A 164 -13.20 -15.59 28.89
C SER A 164 -14.73 -15.77 28.98
N GLY A 165 -15.23 -17.00 28.96
CA GLY A 165 -16.63 -17.39 29.06
C GLY A 165 -17.28 -17.18 30.44
N GLY A 166 -17.19 -15.97 30.99
CA GLY A 166 -17.88 -15.60 32.22
C GLY A 166 -17.58 -14.23 32.84
N PHE A 167 -17.07 -13.24 32.09
CA PHE A 167 -17.09 -11.83 32.49
C PHE A 167 -17.75 -10.95 31.43
#